data_AF-A0A7K0K1I8-F1
#
_entry.id   AF-A0A7K0K1I8-F1
#
_cell.length_a   1.000
_cell.length_b   1.000
_cell.length_c   1.000
_cell.angle_alpha   90.00
_cell.angle_beta   90.00
_cell.angle_gamma   90.00
#
_symmetry.space_group_name_H-M   'P 1'
#
loop_
_entity.id
_entity.type
_entity.pdbx_description
1 polymer ?
#
loop_
_entity_poly.entity_id
_entity_poly.type
_entity_poly.pdbx_seq_one_letter_code
_entity_poly.pdbx_strand_id
1 'polypeptide(L)'
;MPPDWEPTENAKQKCAELGIPLGDAIRIFRDWADQGKYSKNWHLSFAQALRTWVPETWARSIEAKTRLDNARWQAETAKRPLPADWLPNAQGENLAVSAGILDLTEAVGFFRDYHNRKKTLSGDWAAEWRAALRWLPDALKSKTGGTADTWKAIDEYTERLEHPQIVTETAHRAPNPPKSSELYPETGNARENGLNVDDYSTQGMDWDTPPF
;
A
#
# COMPACT_ATOMS: atom_id res chain seq x y z
N MET A 1 -8.77 -39.14 7.98
CA MET A 1 -8.67 -39.16 9.47
C MET A 1 -10.09 -39.21 10.06
N PRO A 2 -10.36 -39.66 11.30
CA PRO A 2 -11.69 -39.51 11.90
C PRO A 2 -12.10 -38.02 11.96
N PRO A 3 -13.36 -37.66 11.64
CA PRO A 3 -13.79 -36.26 11.54
C PRO A 3 -13.80 -35.54 12.90
N ASP A 4 -14.07 -36.32 13.95
CA ASP A 4 -14.11 -36.00 15.38
C ASP A 4 -12.75 -36.12 16.09
N TRP A 5 -11.68 -36.46 15.37
CA TRP A 5 -10.35 -36.56 15.98
C TRP A 5 -9.83 -35.18 16.43
N GLU A 6 -9.35 -35.15 17.68
CA GLU A 6 -8.65 -34.01 18.29
C GLU A 6 -7.19 -34.36 18.67
N PRO A 7 -6.27 -33.38 18.65
CA PRO A 7 -4.91 -33.56 19.15
C PRO A 7 -4.85 -33.62 20.68
N THR A 8 -3.84 -34.29 21.23
CA THR A 8 -3.58 -34.33 22.67
C THR A 8 -3.09 -32.99 23.21
N GLU A 9 -3.26 -32.73 24.51
CA GLU A 9 -2.78 -31.49 25.15
C GLU A 9 -1.30 -31.21 24.90
N ASN A 10 -0.43 -32.22 24.94
CA ASN A 10 0.99 -32.07 24.61
C ASN A 10 1.21 -31.57 23.17
N ALA A 11 0.36 -31.97 22.22
CA ALA A 11 0.43 -31.48 20.84
C ALA A 11 -0.16 -30.06 20.72
N LYS A 12 -1.21 -29.73 21.47
CA LYS A 12 -1.75 -28.34 21.56
C LYS A 12 -0.70 -27.38 22.12
N GLN A 13 -0.02 -27.77 23.20
CA GLN A 13 1.11 -27.03 23.77
C GLN A 13 2.25 -26.90 22.75
N LYS A 14 2.57 -27.96 22.00
CA LYS A 14 3.63 -27.89 20.99
C LYS A 14 3.30 -26.94 19.83
N CYS A 15 2.02 -26.84 19.41
CA CYS A 15 1.60 -25.82 18.45
C CYS A 15 1.86 -24.40 18.99
N ALA A 16 1.54 -24.14 20.27
CA ALA A 16 1.78 -22.84 20.91
C ALA A 16 3.27 -22.51 21.04
N GLU A 17 4.13 -23.47 21.41
CA GLU A 17 5.60 -23.30 21.42
C GLU A 17 6.18 -22.93 20.05
N LEU A 18 5.56 -23.44 18.97
CA LEU A 18 5.97 -23.17 17.59
C LEU A 18 5.33 -21.88 17.01
N GLY A 19 4.48 -21.20 17.78
CA GLY A 19 3.72 -20.03 17.31
C GLY A 19 2.63 -20.34 16.28
N ILE A 20 2.31 -21.63 16.06
CA ILE A 20 1.35 -22.07 15.04
C ILE A 20 -0.06 -22.14 15.64
N PRO A 21 -1.06 -21.44 15.06
CA PRO A 21 -2.45 -21.60 15.47
C PRO A 21 -2.89 -23.06 15.33
N LEU A 22 -3.46 -23.63 16.40
CA LEU A 22 -3.84 -25.04 16.46
C LEU A 22 -4.76 -25.46 15.29
N GLY A 23 -5.70 -24.58 14.90
CA GLY A 23 -6.59 -24.81 13.76
C GLY A 23 -5.87 -24.93 12.42
N ASP A 24 -4.82 -24.13 12.18
CA ASP A 24 -3.99 -24.24 10.97
C ASP A 24 -3.15 -25.53 10.99
N ALA A 25 -2.56 -25.87 12.13
CA ALA A 25 -1.81 -27.12 12.26
C ALA A 25 -2.70 -28.36 12.01
N ILE A 26 -3.91 -28.40 12.59
CA ILE A 26 -4.90 -29.46 12.34
C ILE A 26 -5.34 -29.46 10.88
N ARG A 27 -5.60 -28.29 10.27
CA ARG A 27 -6.00 -28.20 8.86
C ARG A 27 -4.92 -28.78 7.94
N ILE A 28 -3.67 -28.34 8.07
CA ILE A 28 -2.55 -28.85 7.26
C ILE A 28 -2.37 -30.37 7.44
N PHE A 29 -2.59 -30.89 8.66
CA PHE A 29 -2.55 -32.32 8.92
C PHE A 29 -3.75 -33.09 8.34
N ARG A 30 -4.95 -32.48 8.31
CA ARG A 30 -6.14 -33.01 7.62
C ARG A 30 -5.93 -33.03 6.11
N ASP A 31 -5.45 -31.94 5.52
CA ASP A 31 -5.11 -31.82 4.10
C ASP A 31 -4.12 -32.92 3.67
N TRP A 32 -3.17 -33.31 4.53
CA TRP A 32 -2.28 -34.46 4.33
C TRP A 32 -3.00 -35.82 4.49
N ALA A 33 -3.84 -35.99 5.51
CA ALA A 33 -4.58 -37.22 5.76
C ALA A 33 -5.55 -37.55 4.61
N ASP A 34 -6.17 -36.53 4.02
CA ASP A 34 -7.20 -36.66 2.99
C ASP A 34 -6.59 -36.96 1.60
N GLN A 35 -5.26 -36.84 1.43
CA GLN A 35 -4.50 -37.36 0.29
C GLN A 35 -4.30 -38.90 0.35
N GLY A 36 -5.30 -39.62 0.87
CA GLY A 36 -5.28 -41.08 1.03
C GLY A 36 -4.23 -41.60 2.04
N LYS A 37 -3.70 -40.75 2.92
CA LYS A 37 -2.71 -41.16 3.92
C LYS A 37 -3.41 -41.81 5.12
N TYR A 38 -2.86 -42.92 5.60
CA TYR A 38 -3.42 -43.68 6.72
C TYR A 38 -2.44 -43.72 7.89
N SER A 39 -2.98 -43.61 9.12
CA SER A 39 -2.24 -43.87 10.35
C SER A 39 -3.02 -44.78 11.28
N LYS A 40 -2.29 -45.68 11.94
CA LYS A 40 -2.79 -46.51 13.06
C LYS A 40 -2.84 -45.73 14.38
N ASN A 41 -2.13 -44.60 14.49
CA ASN A 41 -2.14 -43.73 15.66
C ASN A 41 -1.97 -42.26 15.22
N TRP A 42 -3.11 -41.59 15.02
CA TRP A 42 -3.17 -40.21 14.55
C TRP A 42 -2.48 -39.21 15.50
N HIS A 43 -2.48 -39.45 16.81
CA HIS A 43 -1.80 -38.57 17.77
C HIS A 43 -0.27 -38.63 17.65
N LEU A 44 0.31 -39.82 17.47
CA LEU A 44 1.75 -39.96 17.21
C LEU A 44 2.14 -39.38 15.84
N SER A 45 1.33 -39.64 14.81
CA SER A 45 1.55 -39.05 13.47
C SER A 45 1.48 -37.52 13.49
N PHE A 46 0.54 -36.92 14.24
CA PHE A 46 0.46 -35.47 14.38
C PHE A 46 1.64 -34.90 15.17
N ALA A 47 2.05 -35.54 16.28
CA ALA A 47 3.23 -35.13 17.03
C ALA A 47 4.52 -35.19 16.20
N GLN A 48 4.63 -36.14 15.27
CA GLN A 48 5.73 -36.21 14.31
C GLN A 48 5.61 -35.14 13.21
N ALA A 49 4.40 -34.89 12.69
CA ALA A 49 4.13 -33.86 11.70
C ALA A 49 4.51 -32.45 12.19
N LEU A 50 4.19 -32.13 13.45
CA LEU A 50 4.60 -30.89 14.13
C LEU A 50 6.11 -30.70 14.27
N ARG A 51 6.92 -31.78 14.16
CA ARG A 51 8.39 -31.73 14.24
C ARG A 51 9.07 -31.71 12.88
N THR A 52 8.34 -31.96 11.80
CA THR A 52 8.92 -32.27 10.49
C THR A 52 8.44 -31.30 9.41
N TRP A 53 7.16 -31.30 9.08
CA TRP A 53 6.65 -30.60 7.88
C TRP A 53 5.50 -29.62 8.14
N VAL A 54 4.76 -29.72 9.25
CA VAL A 54 3.69 -28.75 9.56
C VAL A 54 4.22 -27.32 9.75
N PRO A 55 5.32 -27.06 10.48
CA PRO A 55 5.84 -25.70 10.65
C PRO A 55 6.26 -25.07 9.32
N GLU A 56 6.96 -25.83 8.47
CA GLU A 56 7.41 -25.37 7.17
C GLU A 56 6.24 -25.10 6.22
N THR A 57 5.28 -26.03 6.14
CA THR A 57 4.08 -25.86 5.31
C THR A 57 3.25 -24.65 5.76
N TRP A 58 3.17 -24.40 7.06
CA TRP A 58 2.52 -23.22 7.61
C TRP A 58 3.27 -21.93 7.26
N ALA A 59 4.60 -21.90 7.40
CA ALA A 59 5.42 -20.75 7.01
C ALA A 59 5.26 -20.39 5.52
N ARG A 60 5.35 -21.39 4.62
CA ARG A 60 5.07 -21.21 3.18
C ARG A 60 3.66 -20.65 2.92
N SER A 61 2.67 -21.04 3.74
CA SER A 61 1.30 -20.52 3.62
C SER A 61 1.15 -19.07 4.08
N ILE A 62 1.96 -18.61 5.04
CA ILE A 62 2.03 -17.19 5.43
C ILE A 62 2.68 -16.39 4.31
N GLU A 63 3.85 -16.82 3.81
CA GLU A 63 4.54 -16.15 2.71
C GLU A 63 3.65 -16.01 1.47
N ALA A 64 2.87 -17.04 1.14
CA ALA A 64 1.92 -16.99 0.04
C ALA A 64 0.79 -15.95 0.27
N LYS A 65 0.24 -15.87 1.49
CA LYS A 65 -0.74 -14.82 1.86
C LYS A 65 -0.12 -13.43 1.76
N THR A 66 1.03 -13.20 2.41
CA THR A 66 1.76 -11.93 2.36
C THR A 66 2.12 -11.52 0.92
N ARG A 67 2.52 -12.47 0.06
CA ARG A 67 2.77 -12.20 -1.36
C ARG A 67 1.49 -11.79 -2.11
N LEU A 68 0.36 -12.42 -1.85
CA LEU A 68 -0.94 -12.07 -2.44
C LEU A 68 -1.42 -10.70 -1.97
N ASP A 69 -1.28 -10.39 -0.68
CA ASP A 69 -1.68 -9.10 -0.12
C ASP A 69 -0.76 -7.96 -0.61
N ASN A 70 0.55 -8.20 -0.71
CA ASN A 70 1.48 -7.27 -1.37
C ASN A 70 1.14 -7.08 -2.86
N ALA A 71 0.77 -8.14 -3.58
CA ALA A 71 0.37 -8.05 -4.98
C ALA A 71 -0.96 -7.30 -5.18
N ARG A 72 -1.91 -7.45 -4.24
CA ARG A 72 -3.16 -6.67 -4.20
C ARG A 72 -2.87 -5.20 -3.95
N TRP A 73 -2.08 -4.89 -2.92
CA TRP A 73 -1.67 -3.51 -2.62
C TRP A 73 -0.92 -2.86 -3.79
N GLN A 74 -0.01 -3.59 -4.44
CA GLN A 74 0.64 -3.14 -5.68
C GLN A 74 -0.36 -2.91 -6.81
N ALA A 75 -1.36 -3.78 -6.99
CA ALA A 75 -2.38 -3.62 -8.03
C ALA A 75 -3.35 -2.45 -7.75
N GLU A 76 -3.65 -2.16 -6.49
CA GLU A 76 -4.46 -1.02 -6.03
C GLU A 76 -3.71 0.30 -6.12
N THR A 77 -2.41 0.31 -5.82
CA THR A 77 -1.54 1.51 -5.91
C THR A 77 -0.91 1.73 -7.29
N ALA A 78 -0.98 0.73 -8.19
CA ALA A 78 -0.52 0.85 -9.57
C ALA A 78 -1.26 1.97 -10.30
N LYS A 79 -0.55 3.05 -10.60
CA LYS A 79 -1.05 4.18 -11.39
C LYS A 79 -1.37 3.71 -12.82
N ARG A 80 -2.61 3.95 -13.27
CA ARG A 80 -3.13 3.52 -14.59
C ARG A 80 -3.60 4.74 -15.39
N PRO A 81 -3.63 4.67 -16.73
CA PRO A 81 -4.31 5.70 -17.53
C PRO A 81 -5.81 5.74 -17.19
N LEU A 82 -6.47 6.86 -17.49
CA LEU A 82 -7.91 7.03 -17.28
C LEU A 82 -8.68 6.05 -18.21
N PRO A 83 -9.56 5.18 -17.69
CA PRO A 83 -10.37 4.32 -18.55
C PRO A 83 -11.27 5.12 -19.49
N ALA A 84 -11.43 4.65 -20.73
CA ALA A 84 -12.19 5.36 -21.76
C ALA A 84 -13.70 5.48 -21.43
N ASP A 85 -14.20 4.53 -20.64
CA ASP A 85 -15.55 4.42 -20.10
C ASP A 85 -15.69 5.02 -18.69
N TRP A 86 -14.62 5.58 -18.11
CA TRP A 86 -14.66 6.13 -16.75
C TRP A 86 -15.64 7.31 -16.65
N LEU A 87 -16.47 7.27 -15.61
CA LEU A 87 -17.38 8.32 -15.19
C LEU A 87 -17.18 8.60 -13.68
N PRO A 88 -17.43 9.84 -13.21
CA PRO A 88 -17.49 10.11 -11.78
C PRO A 88 -18.63 9.32 -11.14
N ASN A 89 -18.46 8.92 -9.88
CA ASN A 89 -19.55 8.33 -9.11
C ASN A 89 -20.52 9.41 -8.62
N ALA A 90 -21.68 9.03 -8.08
CA ALA A 90 -22.71 9.96 -7.59
C ALA A 90 -22.18 11.04 -6.62
N GLN A 91 -21.11 10.77 -5.85
CA GLN A 91 -20.46 11.81 -5.04
C GLN A 91 -19.69 12.82 -5.90
N GLY A 92 -18.91 12.35 -6.89
CA GLY A 92 -18.22 13.19 -7.86
C GLY A 92 -19.15 14.01 -8.76
N GLU A 93 -20.34 13.47 -9.09
CA GLU A 93 -21.40 14.17 -9.80
C GLU A 93 -21.98 15.31 -8.95
N ASN A 94 -22.38 15.04 -7.71
CA ASN A 94 -22.89 16.04 -6.77
C ASN A 94 -21.87 17.16 -6.50
N LEU A 95 -20.57 16.82 -6.42
CA LEU A 95 -19.49 17.80 -6.30
C LEU A 95 -19.33 18.66 -7.56
N ALA A 96 -19.50 18.09 -8.76
CA ALA A 96 -19.45 18.84 -10.02
C ALA A 96 -20.61 19.86 -10.10
N VAL A 97 -21.83 19.45 -9.78
CA VAL A 97 -22.99 20.34 -9.68
C VAL A 97 -22.74 21.45 -8.64
N SER A 98 -22.18 21.10 -7.48
CA SER A 98 -21.81 22.07 -6.43
C SER A 98 -20.72 23.05 -6.87
N ALA A 99 -19.84 22.66 -7.80
CA ALA A 99 -18.84 23.52 -8.44
C ALA A 99 -19.40 24.38 -9.60
N GLY A 100 -20.72 24.32 -9.86
CA GLY A 100 -21.39 25.08 -10.91
C GLY A 100 -21.29 24.46 -12.31
N ILE A 101 -20.93 23.18 -12.41
CA ILE A 101 -20.92 22.45 -13.69
C ILE A 101 -22.34 21.97 -14.01
N LEU A 102 -22.88 22.44 -15.13
CA LEU A 102 -24.23 22.09 -15.60
C LEU A 102 -24.24 20.96 -16.64
N ASP A 103 -23.21 20.86 -17.49
CA ASP A 103 -23.01 19.73 -18.40
C ASP A 103 -21.88 18.83 -17.88
N LEU A 104 -22.27 17.74 -17.22
CA LEU A 104 -21.35 16.73 -16.73
C LEU A 104 -20.65 15.97 -17.87
N THR A 105 -21.32 15.79 -19.02
CA THR A 105 -20.78 15.05 -20.17
C THR A 105 -19.61 15.82 -20.78
N GLU A 106 -19.79 17.13 -20.99
CA GLU A 106 -18.72 18.00 -21.47
C GLU A 106 -17.56 18.07 -20.45
N ALA A 107 -17.87 18.20 -19.15
CA ALA A 107 -16.88 18.24 -18.09
C ALA A 107 -16.02 16.97 -18.01
N VAL A 108 -16.63 15.79 -18.11
CA VAL A 108 -15.91 14.50 -18.13
C VAL A 108 -15.08 14.36 -19.41
N GLY A 109 -15.59 14.81 -20.56
CA GLY A 109 -14.82 14.89 -21.80
C GLY A 109 -13.57 15.76 -21.65
N PHE A 110 -13.72 16.97 -21.10
CA PHE A 110 -12.64 17.93 -20.92
C PHE A 110 -11.57 17.44 -19.92
N PHE A 111 -11.99 16.81 -18.82
CA PHE A 111 -11.11 16.14 -17.87
C PHE A 111 -10.32 14.99 -18.51
N ARG A 112 -10.98 14.17 -19.33
CA ARG A 112 -10.34 13.07 -20.07
C ARG A 112 -9.32 13.58 -21.08
N ASP A 113 -9.65 14.63 -21.84
CA ASP A 113 -8.74 15.25 -22.81
C ASP A 113 -7.49 15.84 -22.13
N TYR A 114 -7.66 16.51 -20.98
CA TYR A 114 -6.56 17.04 -20.18
C TYR A 114 -5.58 15.94 -19.76
N HIS A 115 -6.07 14.88 -19.11
CA HIS A 115 -5.22 13.81 -18.60
C HIS A 115 -4.62 12.94 -19.71
N ASN A 116 -5.33 12.74 -20.83
CA ASN A 116 -4.77 12.11 -22.03
C ASN A 116 -3.61 12.93 -22.61
N ARG A 117 -3.75 14.26 -22.69
CA ARG A 117 -2.69 15.17 -23.19
C ARG A 117 -1.46 15.18 -22.27
N LYS A 118 -1.66 15.22 -20.95
CA LYS A 118 -0.59 15.12 -19.94
C LYS A 118 0.00 13.70 -19.78
N LYS A 119 -0.65 12.67 -20.36
CA LYS A 119 -0.35 11.24 -20.12
C LYS A 119 -0.35 10.88 -18.63
N THR A 120 -1.28 11.47 -17.87
CA THR A 120 -1.39 11.24 -16.42
C THR A 120 -1.72 9.77 -16.14
N LEU A 121 -1.03 9.20 -15.15
CA LEU A 121 -1.36 7.90 -14.57
C LEU A 121 -1.77 8.13 -13.12
N SER A 122 -2.94 7.63 -12.71
CA SER A 122 -3.42 7.73 -11.32
C SER A 122 -3.93 6.40 -10.79
N GLY A 123 -3.88 6.23 -9.46
CA GLY A 123 -4.48 5.11 -8.74
C GLY A 123 -5.91 5.43 -8.25
N ASP A 124 -6.27 6.71 -8.10
CA ASP A 124 -7.62 7.16 -7.72
C ASP A 124 -8.08 8.30 -8.65
N TRP A 125 -8.67 7.93 -9.79
CA TRP A 125 -9.26 8.89 -10.74
C TRP A 125 -10.43 9.69 -10.14
N ALA A 126 -11.07 9.23 -9.06
CA ALA A 126 -12.07 10.03 -8.36
C ALA A 126 -11.44 11.11 -7.47
N ALA A 127 -10.22 10.92 -6.97
CA ALA A 127 -9.43 11.99 -6.35
C ALA A 127 -8.95 13.01 -7.38
N GLU A 128 -8.45 12.57 -8.53
CA GLU A 128 -8.08 13.48 -9.63
C GLU A 128 -9.27 14.33 -10.07
N TRP A 129 -10.46 13.73 -10.22
CA TRP A 129 -11.69 14.46 -10.51
C TRP A 129 -12.01 15.52 -9.46
N ARG A 130 -11.97 15.16 -8.16
CA ARG A 130 -12.18 16.10 -7.04
C ARG A 130 -11.17 17.26 -7.04
N ALA A 131 -9.93 17.01 -7.44
CA ALA A 131 -8.93 18.06 -7.62
C ALA A 131 -9.22 18.93 -8.86
N ALA A 132 -9.62 18.31 -9.97
CA ALA A 132 -9.92 18.97 -11.23
C ALA A 132 -11.10 19.95 -11.14
N LEU A 133 -12.10 19.67 -10.30
CA LEU A 133 -13.23 20.57 -10.05
C LEU A 133 -12.84 21.98 -9.57
N ARG A 134 -11.59 22.21 -9.17
CA ARG A 134 -11.05 23.54 -8.84
C ARG A 134 -10.79 24.42 -10.07
N TRP A 135 -10.51 23.83 -11.23
CA TRP A 135 -10.21 24.53 -12.48
C TRP A 135 -11.19 24.23 -13.62
N LEU A 136 -11.85 23.06 -13.59
CA LEU A 136 -12.74 22.58 -14.63
C LEU A 136 -13.92 23.53 -14.94
N PRO A 137 -14.57 24.21 -13.96
CA PRO A 137 -15.64 25.17 -14.26
C PRO A 137 -15.17 26.38 -15.09
N ASP A 138 -13.94 26.86 -14.87
CA ASP A 138 -13.41 28.03 -15.58
C ASP A 138 -12.77 27.63 -16.93
N ALA A 139 -12.24 26.41 -17.03
CA ALA A 139 -11.87 25.78 -18.31
C ALA A 139 -13.07 25.69 -19.26
N LEU A 140 -14.22 25.22 -18.77
CA LEU A 140 -15.45 25.11 -19.57
C LEU A 140 -15.96 26.47 -20.04
N LYS A 141 -15.90 27.51 -19.19
CA LYS A 141 -16.27 28.89 -19.57
C LYS A 141 -15.32 29.48 -20.62
N SER A 142 -14.01 29.26 -20.48
CA SER A 142 -12.97 29.84 -21.35
C SER A 142 -12.88 29.18 -22.73
N LYS A 143 -13.35 27.93 -22.87
CA LYS A 143 -13.47 27.21 -24.16
C LYS A 143 -14.18 28.00 -25.26
N THR A 144 -15.10 28.90 -24.91
CA THR A 144 -15.79 29.81 -25.86
C THR A 144 -14.87 30.85 -26.52
N GLY A 145 -13.66 31.08 -25.99
CA GLY A 145 -12.66 32.01 -26.54
C GLY A 145 -11.59 31.37 -27.43
N GLY A 146 -11.46 30.04 -27.45
CA GLY A 146 -10.46 29.33 -28.26
C GLY A 146 -9.68 28.25 -27.49
N THR A 147 -9.42 27.13 -28.14
CA THR A 147 -8.90 25.91 -27.46
C THR A 147 -7.44 26.02 -27.02
N ALA A 148 -6.58 26.71 -27.76
CA ALA A 148 -5.14 26.80 -27.45
C ALA A 148 -4.87 27.60 -26.16
N ASP A 149 -5.48 28.78 -26.03
CA ASP A 149 -5.32 29.64 -24.85
C ASP A 149 -5.98 29.04 -23.60
N THR A 150 -7.13 28.37 -23.78
CA THR A 150 -7.80 27.61 -22.71
C THR A 150 -6.85 26.60 -22.07
N TRP A 151 -6.16 25.78 -22.88
CA TRP A 151 -5.23 24.79 -22.34
C TRP A 151 -4.02 25.41 -21.64
N LYS A 152 -3.48 26.51 -22.18
CA LYS A 152 -2.34 27.21 -21.55
C LYS A 152 -2.70 27.76 -20.18
N ALA A 153 -3.88 28.36 -20.03
CA ALA A 153 -4.36 28.88 -18.75
C ALA A 153 -4.54 27.75 -17.70
N ILE A 154 -4.99 26.57 -18.12
CA ILE A 154 -5.12 25.39 -17.25
C ILE A 154 -3.76 24.84 -16.86
N ASP A 155 -2.82 24.73 -17.80
CA ASP A 155 -1.43 24.33 -17.54
C ASP A 155 -0.80 25.28 -16.48
N GLU A 156 -0.87 26.60 -16.68
CA GLU A 156 -0.35 27.59 -15.72
C GLU A 156 -1.08 27.57 -14.36
N TYR A 157 -2.37 27.27 -14.31
CA TYR A 157 -3.14 27.20 -13.07
C TYR A 157 -2.84 25.92 -12.27
N THR A 158 -2.75 24.78 -12.95
CA THR A 158 -2.44 23.48 -12.33
C THR A 158 -1.01 23.43 -11.80
N GLU A 159 -0.03 23.98 -12.53
CA GLU A 159 1.34 24.14 -12.03
C GLU A 159 1.41 24.96 -10.72
N ARG A 160 0.56 25.99 -10.56
CA ARG A 160 0.46 26.76 -9.30
C ARG A 160 -0.21 25.99 -8.16
N LEU A 161 -1.05 24.98 -8.46
CA LEU A 161 -1.64 24.11 -7.45
C LEU A 161 -0.67 23.01 -6.99
N GLU A 162 0.15 22.49 -7.90
CA GLU A 162 1.20 21.50 -7.60
C GLU A 162 2.42 22.14 -6.93
N HIS A 163 2.75 23.36 -7.34
CA HIS A 163 3.78 24.21 -6.72
C HIS A 163 3.16 25.50 -6.19
N PRO A 164 2.50 25.48 -5.01
CA PRO A 164 2.12 26.70 -4.32
C PRO A 164 3.41 27.45 -4.01
N GLN A 165 3.63 28.55 -4.73
CA GLN A 165 4.74 29.48 -4.46
C GLN A 165 4.63 29.89 -2.99
N ILE A 166 5.60 29.50 -2.17
CA ILE A 166 5.76 30.09 -0.85
C ILE A 166 6.13 31.54 -1.12
N VAL A 167 5.14 32.42 -1.03
CA VAL A 167 5.35 33.86 -1.12
C VAL A 167 6.06 34.27 0.17
N THR A 168 7.39 34.20 0.15
CA THR A 168 8.24 34.82 1.15
C THR A 168 8.12 36.33 0.98
N GLU A 169 7.09 36.91 1.59
CA GLU A 169 6.84 38.35 1.61
C GLU A 169 8.00 39.06 2.33
N THR A 170 8.99 39.48 1.55
CA THR A 170 10.29 39.90 2.05
C THR A 170 10.41 41.43 2.03
N ALA A 171 9.79 42.14 2.98
CA ALA A 171 10.00 43.59 3.12
C ALA A 171 9.63 44.24 4.48
N HIS A 172 9.99 43.64 5.64
CA HIS A 172 10.09 44.44 6.87
C HIS A 172 11.52 44.49 7.43
N ARG A 173 12.22 45.55 6.97
CA ARG A 173 13.36 46.24 7.58
C ARG A 173 13.73 45.77 8.99
N ALA A 174 14.75 44.92 9.09
CA ALA A 174 15.33 44.51 10.37
C ALA A 174 15.93 45.73 11.11
N PRO A 175 15.53 46.01 12.36
CA PRO A 175 16.37 46.70 13.33
C PRO A 175 17.36 45.70 13.94
N ASN A 176 18.56 46.17 14.31
CA ASN A 176 19.60 45.33 14.92
C ASN A 176 19.10 44.57 16.17
N PRO A 177 19.53 43.32 16.41
CA PRO A 177 19.33 42.67 17.70
C PRO A 177 20.22 43.34 18.77
N PRO A 178 19.71 43.63 19.97
CA PRO A 178 20.56 44.02 21.09
C PRO A 178 21.36 42.81 21.58
N LYS A 179 22.65 43.01 21.84
CA LYS A 179 23.47 42.07 22.63
C LYS A 179 23.15 42.23 24.13
N SER A 180 23.08 41.12 24.86
CA SER A 180 23.98 40.77 25.99
C SER A 180 23.35 39.82 27.02
N SER A 181 24.25 39.11 27.74
CA SER A 181 24.05 38.50 29.08
C SER A 181 23.43 37.10 29.20
N GLU A 182 24.29 36.10 29.00
CA GLU A 182 24.70 35.08 30.01
C GLU A 182 23.69 34.58 31.08
N LEU A 183 23.47 33.25 31.15
CA LEU A 183 24.09 32.36 32.16
C LEU A 183 23.65 30.87 31.99
N TYR A 184 24.62 29.96 32.17
CA TYR A 184 24.53 28.47 32.19
C TYR A 184 23.97 27.94 33.55
N PRO A 185 23.81 26.61 33.84
CA PRO A 185 24.32 25.38 33.19
C PRO A 185 23.23 24.26 33.01
N GLU A 186 23.43 22.93 32.81
CA GLU A 186 24.60 22.03 32.62
C GLU A 186 24.20 20.68 31.93
N THR A 187 25.20 19.83 31.63
CA THR A 187 25.17 18.34 31.45
C THR A 187 24.48 17.66 30.25
N GLY A 188 25.18 16.67 29.67
CA GLY A 188 24.56 15.55 28.91
C GLY A 188 25.38 14.94 27.77
N ASN A 189 26.32 14.02 28.04
CA ASN A 189 27.08 13.28 27.01
C ASN A 189 26.31 12.07 26.42
N ALA A 190 26.39 11.85 25.09
CA ALA A 190 26.52 10.54 24.44
C ALA A 190 26.81 10.72 22.92
N ARG A 191 28.04 10.52 22.44
CA ARG A 191 28.59 9.25 21.91
C ARG A 191 27.94 8.74 20.62
N GLU A 192 28.63 8.97 19.51
CA GLU A 192 28.52 8.19 18.28
C GLU A 192 28.95 6.73 18.53
N ASN A 193 28.32 5.79 17.83
CA ASN A 193 28.87 4.47 17.54
C ASN A 193 28.20 3.95 16.27
N GLY A 194 28.92 3.93 15.16
CA GLY A 194 28.51 3.18 13.97
C GLY A 194 28.74 1.68 14.20
N LEU A 195 27.85 0.85 13.66
CA LEU A 195 28.07 -0.59 13.55
C LEU A 195 27.82 -1.04 12.12
N ASN A 196 28.90 -1.40 11.46
CA ASN A 196 28.93 -1.99 10.13
C ASN A 196 28.69 -3.50 10.28
N VAL A 197 27.78 -4.08 9.51
CA VAL A 197 27.52 -5.54 9.52
C VAL A 197 27.30 -6.05 8.10
N ASP A 198 28.40 -6.21 7.38
CA ASP A 198 28.52 -7.21 6.32
C ASP A 198 29.25 -8.42 6.90
N ASP A 199 28.63 -9.60 6.80
CA ASP A 199 29.22 -10.90 6.42
C ASP A 199 28.38 -12.06 7.00
N TYR A 200 27.59 -12.71 6.14
CA TYR A 200 27.24 -14.11 6.28
C TYR A 200 27.13 -14.75 4.89
N SER A 201 28.28 -15.22 4.40
CA SER A 201 28.36 -16.16 3.29
C SER A 201 27.48 -17.39 3.53
N THR A 202 26.44 -17.57 2.70
CA THR A 202 25.65 -18.81 2.61
C THR A 202 26.12 -19.64 1.42
N GLN A 203 27.07 -20.54 1.66
CA GLN A 203 27.33 -21.65 0.74
C GLN A 203 26.10 -22.56 0.69
N GLY A 204 25.61 -22.85 -0.52
CA GLY A 204 24.42 -23.65 -0.72
C GLY A 204 24.62 -25.12 -0.37
N MET A 205 23.56 -25.75 0.15
CA MET A 205 23.36 -27.20 0.06
C MET A 205 21.96 -27.49 -0.48
N ASP A 206 21.93 -28.11 -1.65
CA ASP A 206 20.74 -28.77 -2.20
C ASP A 206 20.37 -29.97 -1.32
N TRP A 207 19.09 -30.06 -0.91
CA TRP A 207 18.55 -31.23 -0.20
C TRP A 207 17.11 -31.54 -0.66
N ASP A 208 16.93 -31.65 -1.97
CA ASP A 208 15.64 -31.98 -2.59
C ASP A 208 15.37 -33.49 -2.59
N THR A 209 15.41 -34.15 -1.41
CA THR A 209 14.93 -35.54 -1.22
C THR A 209 14.63 -35.89 0.25
N PRO A 210 13.41 -36.34 0.61
CA PRO A 210 13.14 -36.95 1.90
C PRO A 210 13.45 -38.48 1.90
N PRO A 211 14.10 -39.03 2.93
CA PRO A 211 14.28 -40.48 3.08
C PRO A 211 13.01 -41.18 3.62
N PHE A 212 12.94 -42.48 3.35
CA PHE A 212 11.84 -43.43 3.58
C PHE A 212 11.32 -43.53 5.04
#